data_AF-A0A2X3D1E5-F1
#
_entry.id   AF-A0A2X3D1E5-F1
#
_cell.length_a   1.000
_cell.length_b   1.000
_cell.length_c   1.000
_cell.angle_alpha   90.00
_cell.angle_beta   90.00
_cell.angle_gamma   90.00
#
_symmetry.space_group_name_H-M   'P 1'
#
loop_
_entity.id
_entity.type
_entity.pdbx_description
1 polymer ?
#
loop_
_entity_poly.entity_id
_entity_poly.type
_entity_poly.pdbx_seq_one_letter_code
_entity_poly.pdbx_strand_id
1 'polypeptide(L)'
;MGQAAARFGLSLVRAMQGEKGVVECAYVEGDGHYARFFSQPLLLGKNGVEERQSIGKLSAFEQQALEGMLDTLKKDIALGEDFVNK
;
A
#
# COMPACT_ATOMS: atom_id res chain seq x y z
N MET A 1 -14.64 2.70 -10.41
CA MET A 1 -13.43 3.46 -10.04
C MET A 1 -13.73 4.74 -9.26
N GLY A 2 -14.60 5.64 -9.75
CA GLY A 2 -14.85 6.95 -9.12
C GLY A 2 -15.19 6.93 -7.62
N GLN A 3 -16.11 6.04 -7.19
CA GLN A 3 -16.48 5.92 -5.78
C GLN A 3 -15.32 5.45 -4.88
N ALA A 4 -14.48 4.53 -5.36
CA ALA A 4 -13.33 4.03 -4.59
C ALA A 4 -12.26 5.13 -4.44
N ALA A 5 -11.99 5.88 -5.51
CA ALA A 5 -11.10 7.03 -5.47
C ALA A 5 -11.63 8.15 -4.55
N ALA A 6 -12.94 8.44 -4.61
CA ALA A 6 -13.59 9.40 -3.73
C ALA A 6 -13.48 8.99 -2.25
N ARG A 7 -13.72 7.71 -1.93
CA ARG A 7 -13.52 7.19 -0.57
C ARG A 7 -12.08 7.42 -0.10
N PHE A 8 -11.08 6.99 -0.87
CA PHE A 8 -9.67 7.13 -0.49
C PHE A 8 -9.27 8.61 -0.33
N GLY A 9 -9.67 9.46 -1.27
CA GLY A 9 -9.38 10.90 -1.21
C GLY A 9 -10.01 11.57 0.01
N LEU A 10 -11.25 11.23 0.35
CA LEU A 10 -11.92 11.75 1.55
C LEU A 10 -11.27 11.24 2.83
N SER A 11 -10.85 9.97 2.89
CA SER A 11 -10.07 9.42 4.01
C SER A 11 -8.76 10.20 4.19
N LEU A 12 -8.02 10.45 3.11
CA LEU A 12 -6.79 11.26 3.17
C LEU A 12 -7.05 12.68 3.67
N VAL A 13 -8.07 13.36 3.17
CA VAL A 13 -8.43 14.73 3.61
C VAL A 13 -8.77 14.76 5.11
N ARG A 14 -9.55 13.79 5.59
CA ARG A 14 -9.90 13.64 7.01
C ARG A 14 -8.67 13.47 7.90
N ALA A 15 -7.76 12.58 7.51
CA ALA A 15 -6.48 12.38 8.19
C ALA A 15 -5.63 13.67 8.21
N MET A 16 -5.55 14.39 7.09
CA MET A 16 -4.83 15.67 7.00
C MET A 16 -5.44 16.76 7.89
N GLN A 17 -6.76 16.73 8.10
CA GLN A 17 -7.47 17.61 9.05
C GLN A 17 -7.25 17.22 10.52
N GLY A 18 -6.54 16.12 10.80
CA GLY A 18 -6.20 15.67 12.15
C GLY A 18 -7.18 14.67 12.75
N GLU A 19 -8.09 14.10 11.94
CA GLU A 19 -8.88 12.96 12.38
C GLU A 19 -7.95 11.76 12.66
N LYS A 20 -8.13 11.11 13.82
CA LYS A 20 -7.31 9.98 14.25
C LYS A 20 -7.93 8.66 13.84
N GLY A 21 -7.09 7.65 13.64
CA GLY A 21 -7.53 6.28 13.36
C GLY A 21 -8.09 6.09 11.95
N VAL A 22 -7.73 6.97 11.02
CA VAL A 22 -8.09 6.80 9.62
C VAL A 22 -7.16 5.75 9.00
N VAL A 23 -7.72 4.58 8.68
CA VAL A 23 -6.97 3.46 8.10
C VAL A 23 -7.50 3.14 6.71
N GLU A 24 -6.61 3.06 5.73
CA GLU A 24 -6.90 2.57 4.37
C GLU A 24 -5.75 1.69 3.88
N CYS A 25 -6.05 0.70 3.03
CA CYS A 25 -5.02 -0.02 2.31
C CYS A 25 -4.64 0.76 1.06
N ALA A 26 -3.34 1.02 0.86
CA ALA A 26 -2.84 1.65 -0.35
C ALA A 26 -1.45 1.13 -0.73
N TYR A 27 -1.14 1.19 -2.04
CA TYR A 27 0.13 0.79 -2.61
C TYR A 27 1.17 1.91 -2.43
N VAL A 28 2.14 1.68 -1.54
CA VAL A 28 3.15 2.69 -1.16
C VAL A 28 4.53 2.07 -1.14
N GLU A 29 5.56 2.92 -1.19
CA GLU A 29 6.93 2.48 -0.92
C GLU A 29 7.06 2.09 0.56
N GLY A 30 7.54 0.86 0.78
CA GLY A 30 7.63 0.23 2.10
C GLY A 30 9.06 0.01 2.56
N ASP A 31 9.21 -0.91 3.50
CA ASP A 31 10.50 -1.41 4.01
C ASP A 31 11.15 -2.45 3.07
N GLY A 32 10.45 -2.85 2.00
CA GLY A 32 10.92 -3.82 1.03
C GLY A 32 10.79 -5.28 1.45
N HIS A 33 10.07 -5.59 2.54
CA HIS A 33 9.96 -6.96 3.04
C HIS A 33 9.41 -7.95 1.98
N TYR A 34 8.38 -7.53 1.23
CA TYR A 34 7.81 -8.31 0.13
C TYR A 34 8.29 -7.82 -1.25
N ALA A 35 8.13 -6.51 -1.49
CA ALA A 35 8.59 -5.79 -2.67
C ALA A 35 8.80 -4.31 -2.30
N ARG A 36 9.52 -3.55 -3.13
CA ARG A 36 9.81 -2.12 -2.89
C ARG A 36 8.52 -1.31 -2.67
N PHE A 37 7.54 -1.52 -3.53
CA PHE A 37 6.20 -0.98 -3.38
C PHE A 37 5.25 -2.14 -3.06
N PHE A 38 4.39 -1.94 -2.06
CA PHE A 38 3.45 -2.96 -1.63
C PHE A 38 2.19 -2.33 -1.02
N SER A 39 1.05 -3.01 -1.14
CA SER A 39 -0.22 -2.57 -0.54
C SER A 39 -0.44 -3.24 0.80
N GLN A 40 -0.58 -2.45 1.85
CA GLN A 40 -0.87 -2.91 3.21
C GLN A 40 -1.71 -1.86 3.96
N PRO A 41 -2.28 -2.18 5.12
CA PRO A 41 -3.04 -1.20 5.89
C PRO A 41 -2.14 -0.05 6.36
N LEU A 42 -2.59 1.18 6.14
CA LEU A 42 -1.85 2.39 6.50
C LEU A 42 -2.68 3.21 7.48
N LEU A 43 -2.06 3.59 8.60
CA LEU A 43 -2.58 4.68 9.41
C LEU A 43 -2.21 5.99 8.73
N LEU A 44 -3.24 6.75 8.37
CA LEU A 44 -3.09 8.08 7.79
C LEU A 44 -3.19 9.15 8.87
N GLY A 45 -2.46 10.24 8.68
CA GLY A 45 -2.67 11.46 9.45
C GLY A 45 -2.11 12.69 8.75
N LYS A 46 -1.58 13.64 9.52
CA LYS A 46 -1.43 15.02 9.02
C LYS A 46 -0.44 15.17 7.85
N ASN A 47 0.55 14.27 7.79
CA ASN A 47 1.62 14.29 6.79
C ASN A 47 1.56 13.10 5.83
N GLY A 48 0.37 12.52 5.63
CA GLY A 48 0.19 11.31 4.83
C GLY A 48 0.30 10.05 5.66
N VAL A 49 1.21 9.13 5.30
CA VAL A 49 1.39 7.86 6.00
C VAL A 49 2.06 8.09 7.36
N GLU A 50 1.32 7.87 8.44
CA GLU A 50 1.87 7.92 9.81
C GLU A 50 2.43 6.57 10.25
N GLU A 51 1.75 5.47 9.91
CA GLU A 51 2.19 4.12 10.25
C GLU A 51 1.86 3.14 9.12
N ARG A 52 2.82 2.27 8.81
CA ARG A 52 2.59 1.10 7.94
C ARG A 52 2.30 -0.10 8.84
N GLN A 53 1.05 -0.54 8.88
CA GLN A 53 0.63 -1.63 9.75
C GLN A 53 0.96 -2.98 9.11
N SER A 54 1.23 -3.98 9.96
CA SER A 54 1.43 -5.36 9.50
C SER A 54 0.17 -5.89 8.81
N ILE A 55 0.37 -6.73 7.78
CA ILE A 55 -0.72 -7.48 7.13
C ILE A 55 -1.33 -8.56 8.05
N GLY A 56 -0.74 -8.79 9.23
CA GLY A 56 -1.25 -9.72 10.23
C GLY A 56 -0.91 -11.18 9.91
N LYS A 57 -1.68 -12.09 10.51
CA LYS A 57 -1.52 -13.53 10.29
C LYS A 57 -2.25 -13.95 9.03
N LEU A 58 -1.52 -14.54 8.09
CA LEU A 58 -2.08 -15.10 6.87
C LEU A 58 -2.48 -16.57 7.09
N SER A 59 -3.59 -16.96 6.46
CA SER A 59 -3.92 -18.37 6.25
C SER A 59 -2.91 -19.02 5.29
N ALA A 60 -2.86 -20.35 5.27
CA ALA A 60 -1.99 -21.08 4.34
C ALA A 60 -2.27 -20.73 2.87
N PHE A 61 -3.54 -20.50 2.52
CA PHE A 61 -3.92 -20.10 1.16
C PHE A 61 -3.43 -18.69 0.81
N GLU A 62 -3.61 -17.72 1.71
CA GLU A 62 -3.14 -16.35 1.51
C GLU A 62 -1.61 -16.26 1.45
N GLN A 63 -0.91 -17.03 2.29
CA GLN A 63 0.56 -17.11 2.27
C GLN A 63 1.07 -17.65 0.92
N GLN A 64 0.47 -18.73 0.42
CA GLN A 64 0.85 -19.30 -0.88
C GLN A 64 0.58 -18.31 -2.03
N ALA A 65 -0.55 -17.62 -2.00
CA ALA A 65 -0.90 -16.61 -3.01
C ALA A 65 0.05 -15.41 -2.96
N LEU A 66 0.44 -14.97 -1.76
CA LEU A 66 1.43 -13.92 -1.54
C LEU A 66 2.77 -14.31 -2.16
N GLU A 67 3.33 -15.47 -1.80
CA GLU A 67 4.60 -15.93 -2.34
C GLU A 67 4.58 -16.09 -3.86
N GLY A 68 3.48 -16.63 -4.40
CA GLY A 68 3.33 -16.88 -5.83
C GLY A 68 3.25 -15.63 -6.72
N MET A 69 2.92 -14.46 -6.16
CA MET A 69 2.78 -13.22 -6.94
C MET A 69 3.97 -12.25 -6.85
N LEU A 70 4.90 -12.45 -5.91
CA LEU A 70 6.00 -11.49 -5.64
C LEU A 70 6.91 -11.26 -6.84
N ASP A 71 7.24 -12.31 -7.60
CA ASP A 71 8.11 -12.19 -8.77
C ASP A 71 7.48 -11.33 -9.87
N THR A 72 6.17 -11.47 -10.08
CA THR A 72 5.43 -10.64 -11.03
C THR A 72 5.41 -9.19 -10.56
N LEU A 73 5.09 -8.95 -9.29
CA LEU A 73 5.03 -7.60 -8.73
C LEU A 73 6.38 -6.87 -8.83
N LYS A 74 7.49 -7.57 -8.55
CA LYS A 74 8.84 -7.00 -8.66
C LYS A 74 9.20 -6.64 -10.11
N LYS A 75 8.76 -7.45 -11.09
CA LYS A 75 8.95 -7.14 -12.52
C LYS A 75 8.18 -5.90 -12.94
N ASP A 76 6.95 -5.74 -12.45
CA ASP A 76 6.13 -4.57 -12.77
C ASP A 76 6.74 -3.28 -12.19
N ILE A 77 7.27 -3.35 -10.97
CA ILE A 77 8.00 -2.23 -10.36
C ILE A 77 9.25 -1.88 -11.19
N ALA A 78 10.07 -2.89 -11.52
CA ALA A 78 11.28 -2.69 -12.30
C ALA A 78 10.97 -2.10 -13.69
N LEU A 79 9.87 -2.51 -14.32
CA LEU A 79 9.42 -1.94 -15.59
C LEU A 79 9.14 -0.43 -15.48
N GLY A 80 8.48 -0.01 -14.39
CA GLY A 80 8.21 1.41 -14.13
C GLY A 80 9.48 2.22 -13.85
N GLU A 81 10.43 1.65 -13.11
CA GLU A 81 11.72 2.28 -12.82
C GLU A 81 12.58 2.42 -14.08
N ASP A 82 12.67 1.35 -14.87
CA ASP A 82 13.41 1.33 -16.13
C ASP A 82 12.86 2.33 -17.13
N PHE A 83 11.54 2.52 -17.18
CA PHE A 83 10.90 3.46 -18.09
C PHE A 83 11.32 4.92 -17.82
N VAL A 84 11.59 5.28 -16.56
CA VAL A 84 11.97 6.65 -16.17
C VAL A 84 13.49 6.86 -16.22
N ASN A 85 14.27 5.82 -15.91
CA ASN A 85 15.73 5.91 -15.77
C ASN A 85 16.52 5.56 -17.04
N LYS A 86 15.86 5.13 -18.11
CA LYS A 86 16.45 4.95 -19.45
C LYS A 86 16.20 6.18 -20.32
#